data_AF-A0ABD3WU30-F1
#
_entry.id   AF-A0ABD3WU30-F1
#
_cell.length_a   1.000
_cell.length_b   1.000
_cell.length_c   1.000
_cell.angle_alpha   90.00
_cell.angle_beta   90.00
_cell.angle_gamma   90.00
#
_symmetry.space_group_name_H-M   'P 1'
#
loop_
_entity.id
_entity.type
_entity.pdbx_description
1 polymer ?
#
loop_
_entity_poly.entity_id
_entity_poly.type
_entity_poly.pdbx_seq_one_letter_code
_entity_poly.pdbx_strand_id
1 'polypeptide(L)'
;MSISVSICIRPSDIRYTQESISCRFQIGKNIGTVIKEIMNEECKISDIPEIEVMVKDGVYYSADNRRLYIFKILEAKGLVADISVRLVKRIKKSKWTTKTQGLAIDVRGQVIDFDPEE
;
A
#
# COMPACT_ATOMS: atom_id res chain seq x y z
N MET A 1 13.24 24.42 2.21
CA MET A 1 12.11 23.88 1.42
C MET A 1 12.56 22.57 0.79
N SER A 2 11.99 21.44 1.19
CA SER A 2 12.23 20.17 0.48
C SER A 2 11.27 20.12 -0.70
N ILE A 3 11.79 20.12 -1.92
CA ILE A 3 11.00 19.83 -3.11
C ILE A 3 10.52 18.38 -2.98
N SER A 4 9.21 18.18 -2.80
CA SER A 4 8.60 16.85 -2.91
C SER A 4 8.41 16.56 -4.39
N VAL A 5 9.09 15.53 -4.90
CA VAL A 5 8.89 15.03 -6.27
C VAL A 5 7.87 13.90 -6.18
N SER A 6 6.78 13.99 -6.96
CA SER A 6 5.84 12.88 -7.12
C SER A 6 6.01 12.23 -8.50
N ILE A 7 5.79 10.92 -8.56
CA ILE A 7 5.82 10.13 -9.80
C ILE A 7 4.58 9.25 -9.89
N CYS A 8 4.17 8.88 -11.11
CA CYS A 8 3.18 7.83 -11.34
C CYS A 8 3.90 6.50 -11.57
N ILE A 9 3.48 5.46 -10.86
CA ILE A 9 4.05 4.12 -10.95
C ILE A 9 2.99 3.07 -10.65
N ARG A 10 3.13 1.89 -11.25
CA ARG A 10 2.28 0.74 -10.95
C ARG A 10 2.47 0.29 -9.50
N PRO A 11 1.39 -0.01 -8.76
CA PRO A 11 1.50 -0.56 -7.42
C PRO A 11 2.38 -1.83 -7.38
N SER A 12 2.27 -2.71 -8.37
CA SER A 12 3.04 -3.95 -8.50
C SER A 12 4.56 -3.73 -8.54
N ASP A 13 5.02 -2.61 -9.10
CA ASP A 13 6.45 -2.25 -9.22
C ASP A 13 7.06 -1.74 -7.90
N ILE A 14 6.23 -1.47 -6.87
CA ILE A 14 6.69 -1.02 -5.56
C ILE A 14 6.81 -2.20 -4.60
N ARG A 15 7.96 -2.30 -3.92
CA ARG A 15 8.23 -3.33 -2.92
C ARG A 15 7.85 -2.90 -1.51
N TYR A 16 7.52 -3.89 -0.68
CA TYR A 16 7.28 -3.68 0.74
C TYR A 16 8.59 -3.51 1.52
N THR A 17 8.60 -2.65 2.53
CA THR A 17 9.73 -2.58 3.48
C THR A 17 9.58 -3.57 4.62
N GLN A 18 8.35 -3.94 4.97
CA GLN A 18 8.03 -4.80 6.11
C GLN A 18 7.73 -6.25 5.69
N GLU A 19 8.02 -7.20 6.57
CA GLU A 19 7.58 -8.60 6.41
C GLU A 19 6.10 -8.80 6.67
N SER A 20 5.51 -7.97 7.55
CA SER A 20 4.10 -8.05 7.89
C SER A 20 3.50 -6.68 8.18
N ILE A 21 2.18 -6.60 8.00
CA ILE A 21 1.34 -5.46 8.37
C ILE A 21 0.18 -5.93 9.24
N SER A 22 -0.37 -5.03 10.06
CA SER A 22 -1.67 -5.29 10.68
C SER A 22 -2.77 -5.06 9.65
N CYS A 23 -3.85 -5.85 9.71
CA CYS A 23 -5.08 -5.60 8.97
C CYS A 23 -5.80 -4.32 9.43
N ARG A 24 -5.39 -3.69 10.54
CA ARG A 24 -6.02 -2.47 11.07
C ARG A 24 -5.13 -1.23 10.89
N PHE A 25 -5.77 -0.11 10.60
CA PHE A 25 -5.19 1.22 10.71
C PHE A 25 -5.12 1.66 12.17
N GLN A 26 -4.30 2.67 12.49
CA GLN A 26 -4.19 3.21 13.86
C GLN A 26 -5.53 3.73 14.40
N ILE A 27 -6.40 4.22 13.51
CA ILE A 27 -7.76 4.71 13.85
C ILE A 27 -8.77 3.54 13.93
N GLY A 28 -8.33 2.28 13.83
CA GLY A 28 -9.15 1.08 14.03
C GLY A 28 -9.80 0.50 12.77
N LYS A 29 -9.87 1.28 11.67
CA LYS A 29 -10.43 0.83 10.38
C LYS A 29 -9.66 -0.38 9.83
N ASN A 30 -10.37 -1.37 9.27
CA ASN A 30 -9.75 -2.56 8.68
C ASN A 30 -9.42 -2.34 7.20
N ILE A 31 -8.32 -2.91 6.71
CA ILE A 31 -7.90 -2.88 5.31
C ILE A 31 -8.97 -3.48 4.39
N GLY A 32 -9.58 -4.60 4.78
CA GLY A 32 -10.67 -5.23 4.03
C GLY A 32 -11.88 -4.32 3.90
N THR A 33 -12.23 -3.59 4.96
CA THR A 33 -13.31 -2.60 4.92
C THR A 33 -13.02 -1.48 3.92
N VAL A 34 -11.80 -0.94 3.90
CA VAL A 34 -11.43 0.10 2.92
C VAL A 34 -11.54 -0.41 1.49
N ILE A 35 -11.09 -1.65 1.24
CA ILE A 35 -11.21 -2.27 -0.09
C ILE A 35 -12.68 -2.43 -0.48
N LYS A 36 -13.54 -2.88 0.45
CA LYS A 36 -14.97 -3.05 0.23
C LYS A 36 -15.66 -1.72 -0.08
N GLU A 37 -15.42 -0.69 0.73
CA GLU A 37 -16.00 0.63 0.51
C GLU A 37 -15.58 1.21 -0.85
N ILE A 38 -14.36 0.97 -1.30
CA ILE A 38 -13.91 1.39 -2.63
C ILE A 38 -14.62 0.60 -3.74
N MET A 39 -14.74 -0.71 -3.58
CA MET A 39 -15.46 -1.56 -4.54
C MET A 39 -16.95 -1.22 -4.63
N ASN A 40 -17.55 -0.79 -3.53
CA ASN A 40 -18.94 -0.36 -3.44
C ASN A 40 -19.16 1.11 -3.81
N GLU A 41 -18.10 1.83 -4.24
CA GLU A 41 -18.13 3.27 -4.53
C GLU A 41 -18.53 4.17 -3.33
N GLU A 42 -18.48 3.63 -2.10
CA GLU A 42 -18.70 4.35 -0.85
C GLU A 42 -17.50 5.24 -0.48
N CYS A 43 -16.32 4.91 -1.00
CA CYS A 43 -15.08 5.68 -0.86
C CYS A 43 -14.34 5.76 -2.20
N LYS A 44 -13.71 6.90 -2.50
CA LYS A 44 -12.93 7.05 -3.73
C LYS A 44 -11.52 6.56 -3.51
N ILE A 45 -10.91 5.99 -4.56
CA ILE A 45 -9.48 5.64 -4.55
C ILE A 45 -8.61 6.85 -4.19
N SER A 46 -9.02 8.05 -4.63
CA SER A 46 -8.36 9.33 -4.32
C SER A 46 -8.37 9.71 -2.83
N ASP A 47 -9.23 9.09 -2.02
CA ASP A 47 -9.31 9.35 -0.59
C ASP A 47 -8.21 8.60 0.18
N ILE A 48 -7.58 7.60 -0.44
CA ILE A 48 -6.41 6.94 0.12
C ILE A 48 -5.23 7.94 0.08
N PRO A 49 -4.62 8.27 1.23
CA PRO A 49 -3.53 9.23 1.24
C PRO A 49 -2.34 8.77 0.40
N GLU A 50 -1.67 9.71 -0.27
CA GLU A 50 -0.50 9.46 -1.12
C GLU A 50 0.62 8.72 -0.35
N ILE A 51 1.14 7.65 -0.95
CA ILE A 51 2.19 6.83 -0.33
C ILE A 51 3.58 7.45 -0.51
N GLU A 52 4.43 7.29 0.49
CA GLU A 52 5.84 7.67 0.42
C GLU A 52 6.69 6.50 -0.07
N VAL A 53 7.54 6.78 -1.06
CA VAL A 53 8.39 5.77 -1.71
C VAL A 53 9.85 6.24 -1.71
N MET A 54 10.76 5.33 -1.38
CA MET A 54 12.20 5.54 -1.46
C MET A 54 12.79 4.66 -2.56
N VAL A 55 13.66 5.22 -3.38
CA VAL A 55 14.47 4.44 -4.33
C VAL A 55 15.73 3.96 -3.62
N LYS A 56 15.98 2.66 -3.66
CA LYS A 56 17.19 2.03 -3.13
C LYS A 56 17.68 1.00 -4.14
N ASP A 57 18.92 1.17 -4.61
CA ASP A 57 19.55 0.24 -5.56
C ASP A 57 18.69 0.00 -6.82
N GLY A 58 18.05 1.06 -7.33
CA GLY A 58 17.15 1.01 -8.50
C GLY A 58 15.75 0.44 -8.21
N VAL A 59 15.44 0.08 -6.96
CA VAL A 59 14.18 -0.52 -6.56
C VAL A 59 13.35 0.45 -5.72
N TYR A 60 12.05 0.53 -5.99
CA TYR A 60 11.10 1.34 -5.24
C TYR A 60 10.61 0.61 -4.00
N TYR A 61 10.72 1.24 -2.83
CA TYR A 61 10.27 0.69 -1.56
C TYR A 61 9.28 1.62 -0.87
N SER A 62 8.16 1.07 -0.40
CA SER A 62 7.13 1.85 0.27
C SER A 62 7.41 2.05 1.75
N ALA A 63 7.20 3.27 2.25
CA ALA A 63 7.07 3.53 3.67
C ALA A 63 5.70 3.10 4.21
N ASP A 64 4.70 2.94 3.34
CA ASP A 64 3.29 2.87 3.69
C ASP A 64 2.66 1.53 3.26
N ASN A 65 3.25 0.44 3.76
CA ASN A 65 2.96 -0.92 3.32
C ASN A 65 1.46 -1.30 3.35
N ARG A 66 0.69 -0.80 4.33
CA ARG A 66 -0.78 -1.04 4.39
C ARG A 66 -1.54 -0.40 3.23
N ARG A 67 -1.14 0.82 2.83
CA ARG A 67 -1.76 1.52 1.70
C ARG A 67 -1.31 0.91 0.37
N LEU A 68 -0.02 0.58 0.26
CA LEU A 68 0.49 -0.16 -0.89
C LEU A 68 -0.26 -1.49 -1.08
N TYR A 69 -0.52 -2.22 0.00
CA TYR A 69 -1.27 -3.47 -0.06
C TYR A 69 -2.67 -3.29 -0.65
N ILE A 70 -3.40 -2.26 -0.23
CA ILE A 70 -4.71 -1.89 -0.81
C ILE A 70 -4.56 -1.63 -2.31
N PHE A 71 -3.61 -0.79 -2.71
CA PHE A 71 -3.40 -0.46 -4.13
C PHE A 71 -3.03 -1.67 -4.98
N LYS A 72 -2.23 -2.62 -4.48
CA LYS A 72 -1.93 -3.87 -5.21
C LYS A 72 -3.16 -4.75 -5.42
N ILE A 73 -4.09 -4.79 -4.45
CA ILE A 73 -5.36 -5.49 -4.61
C ILE A 73 -6.24 -4.79 -5.65
N LEU A 74 -6.34 -3.46 -5.59
CA LEU A 74 -7.13 -2.69 -6.55
C LEU A 74 -6.56 -2.83 -7.97
N GLU A 75 -5.23 -2.85 -8.12
CA GLU A 75 -4.55 -3.12 -9.39
C GLU A 75 -4.86 -4.53 -9.90
N ALA A 76 -4.76 -5.55 -9.05
CA ALA A 76 -5.11 -6.93 -9.43
C ALA A 76 -6.59 -7.10 -9.83
N LYS A 77 -7.48 -6.24 -9.32
CA LYS A 77 -8.90 -6.16 -9.72
C LYS A 77 -9.16 -5.28 -10.94
N GLY A 78 -8.12 -4.66 -11.53
CA GLY A 78 -8.25 -3.78 -12.70
C GLY A 78 -8.84 -2.39 -12.40
N LEU A 79 -8.92 -2.00 -11.12
CA LEU A 79 -9.52 -0.72 -10.69
C LEU A 79 -8.52 0.44 -10.73
N VAL A 80 -7.22 0.16 -10.76
CA VAL A 80 -6.16 1.18 -10.88
C VAL A 80 -4.98 0.60 -11.66
N ALA A 81 -4.41 1.38 -12.58
CA ALA A 81 -3.19 0.98 -13.31
C ALA A 81 -1.94 1.57 -12.66
N ASP A 82 -1.99 2.87 -12.34
CA ASP A 82 -0.88 3.63 -11.77
C ASP A 82 -1.37 4.50 -10.62
N ILE A 83 -0.49 4.76 -9.65
CA ILE A 83 -0.75 5.65 -8.51
C ILE A 83 0.29 6.76 -8.45
N SER A 84 -0.13 7.96 -8.04
CA SER A 84 0.81 9.01 -7.65
C SER A 84 1.46 8.64 -6.32
N VAL A 85 2.78 8.75 -6.25
CA VAL A 85 3.57 8.50 -5.04
C VAL A 85 4.54 9.64 -4.82
N ARG A 86 4.83 9.93 -3.55
CA ARG A 86 5.83 10.94 -3.16
C ARG A 86 7.18 10.29 -2.95
N LEU A 87 8.20 10.76 -3.66
CA LEU A 87 9.56 10.33 -3.44
C LEU A 87 10.15 10.94 -2.16
N VAL A 88 10.67 10.07 -1.29
CA VAL A 88 11.36 10.45 -0.06
C VAL A 88 12.79 9.95 -0.07
N LYS A 89 13.69 10.72 0.54
CA LYS A 89 15.12 10.37 0.59
C LYS A 89 15.42 9.17 1.49
N ARG A 90 14.60 8.94 2.53
CA ARG A 90 14.86 7.95 3.57
C ARG A 90 13.56 7.39 4.14
N ILE A 91 13.53 6.09 4.39
CA ILE A 91 12.53 5.41 5.21
C ILE A 91 13.18 5.01 6.54
N LYS A 92 12.43 5.14 7.65
CA LYS A 92 12.90 4.76 9.00
C LYS A 92 13.46 3.34 9.00
N LYS A 93 14.65 3.15 9.58
CA LYS A 93 15.32 1.82 9.66
C LYS A 93 14.42 0.73 10.25
N SER A 94 13.58 1.07 11.23
CA SER A 94 12.63 0.14 11.87
C SER A 94 11.54 -0.41 10.95
N LYS A 95 11.32 0.19 9.77
CA LYS A 95 10.38 -0.35 8.78
C LYS A 95 11.00 -1.44 7.90
N TRP A 96 12.32 -1.61 7.89
CA TRP A 96 13.00 -2.59 7.05
C TRP A 96 13.04 -3.95 7.74
N THR A 97 11.94 -4.68 7.66
CA THR A 97 11.81 -6.02 8.26
C THR A 97 11.57 -7.13 7.24
N THR A 98 11.36 -6.80 5.96
CA THR A 98 11.13 -7.80 4.92
C THR A 98 12.28 -8.80 4.79
N LYS A 99 11.94 -10.09 4.64
CA LYS A 99 12.88 -11.19 4.37
C LYS A 99 12.85 -11.66 2.92
N THR A 100 11.93 -11.11 2.11
CA THR A 100 11.66 -11.50 0.71
C THR A 100 12.04 -10.39 -0.27
N GLN A 101 12.95 -9.51 0.15
CA GLN A 101 13.28 -8.27 -0.56
C GLN A 101 12.07 -7.38 -0.86
N GLY A 102 10.97 -7.53 -0.13
CA GLY A 102 9.73 -6.76 -0.30
C GLY A 102 8.77 -7.29 -1.37
N LEU A 103 8.96 -8.53 -1.83
CA LEU A 103 8.08 -9.15 -2.83
C LEU A 103 6.79 -9.70 -2.22
N ALA A 104 6.83 -10.11 -0.96
CA ALA A 104 5.68 -10.63 -0.23
C ALA A 104 5.52 -9.92 1.12
N ILE A 105 4.28 -9.89 1.61
CA ILE A 105 3.93 -9.36 2.92
C ILE A 105 2.85 -10.23 3.56
N ASP A 106 3.01 -10.49 4.85
CA ASP A 106 2.00 -11.17 5.66
C ASP A 106 1.01 -10.16 6.26
N VAL A 107 -0.29 -10.45 6.19
CA VAL A 107 -1.33 -9.59 6.77
C VAL A 107 -1.82 -10.22 8.06
N ARG A 108 -1.44 -9.61 9.18
CA ARG A 108 -1.77 -10.11 10.51
C ARG A 108 -3.17 -9.67 10.94
N GLY A 109 -3.94 -10.62 11.43
CA GLY A 109 -5.31 -10.44 11.92
C GLY A 109 -6.36 -10.85 10.89
N GLN A 110 -7.62 -10.93 11.30
CA GLN A 110 -8.72 -11.28 10.40
C GLN A 110 -8.93 -10.13 9.41
N VAL A 111 -8.66 -10.39 8.14
CA VAL A 111 -9.25 -9.61 7.06
C VAL A 111 -10.70 -10.06 6.99
N ILE A 112 -11.64 -9.11 6.99
CA ILE A 112 -13.05 -9.48 6.86
C ILE A 112 -13.19 -10.13 5.48
N ASP A 113 -13.47 -11.42 5.48
CA ASP A 113 -13.51 -12.24 4.27
C ASP A 113 -14.60 -11.71 3.34
N PHE A 114 -14.24 -11.64 2.06
CA PHE A 114 -15.14 -11.37 0.96
C PHE A 114 -15.89 -12.67 0.70
N ASP A 115 -17.16 -12.74 1.06
CA ASP A 115 -18.05 -13.74 0.47
C ASP A 115 -18.46 -13.20 -0.90
N PRO A 116 -18.01 -13.81 -2.02
CA PRO A 116 -18.35 -13.34 -3.37
C PRO A 116 -19.82 -13.55 -3.76
N GLU A 117 -20.66 -14.11 -2.86
CA GLU A 117 -22.05 -14.51 -3.16
C GLU A 117 -23.16 -13.66 -2.49
N GLU A 118 -22.87 -12.49 -1.90
CA GLU A 118 -23.92 -11.52 -1.50
C GLU A 118 -24.11 -10.35 -2.48
#